data_AF-A0A495IXA8-F1
#
_entry.id   AF-A0A495IXA8-F1
#
_cell.length_a   1.000
_cell.length_b   1.000
_cell.length_c   1.000
_cell.angle_alpha   90.00
_cell.angle_beta   90.00
_cell.angle_gamma   90.00
#
_symmetry.space_group_name_H-M   'P 1'
#
loop_
_entity.id
_entity.type
_entity.pdbx_description
1 polymer ?
#
loop_
_entity_poly.entity_id
_entity_poly.type
_entity_poly.pdbx_seq_one_letter_code
_entity_poly.pdbx_strand_id
1 'polypeptide(L)'
;MENQNHARKLPVFTIEGTDFYVDTRLNEFREVDAPWNRISMYELSEGEGGLSGLVYDTLKKNVYEEIIDPDNIPPHVRLVIVPPLKELDPVGLARAYGLPDNEFTHKKGKRI
;
A
#
# COMPACT_ATOMS: atom_id res chain seq x y z
N MET A 1 3.80 -10.55 -28.58
CA MET A 1 3.73 -10.23 -27.14
C MET A 1 2.95 -8.94 -27.03
N GLU A 2 1.69 -9.03 -26.61
CA GLU A 2 0.80 -7.88 -26.61
C GLU A 2 1.11 -7.05 -25.37
N ASN A 3 1.64 -5.85 -25.58
CA ASN A 3 2.01 -4.92 -24.52
C ASN A 3 0.72 -4.27 -24.02
N GLN A 4 0.01 -4.92 -23.10
CA GLN A 4 -1.30 -4.51 -22.61
C GLN A 4 -1.17 -3.35 -21.60
N ASN A 5 -0.65 -2.21 -22.07
CA ASN A 5 -0.52 -0.98 -21.28
C ASN A 5 -1.85 -0.18 -21.34
N HIS A 6 -2.96 -0.82 -20.97
CA HIS A 6 -4.27 -0.16 -20.89
C HIS A 6 -4.39 0.61 -19.58
N ALA A 7 -4.86 1.86 -19.66
CA ALA A 7 -5.26 2.65 -18.51
C ALA A 7 -6.28 1.88 -17.67
N ARG A 8 -6.05 1.79 -16.35
CA ARG A 8 -6.94 1.14 -15.39
C ARG A 8 -7.29 2.12 -14.26
N LYS A 9 -8.40 1.87 -13.59
CA LYS A 9 -8.71 2.56 -12.33
C LYS A 9 -7.82 1.99 -11.22
N LEU A 10 -7.05 2.85 -10.56
CA LEU A 10 -6.26 2.46 -9.39
C LEU A 10 -7.21 2.22 -8.20
N PRO A 11 -7.00 1.16 -7.40
CA PRO A 11 -7.69 0.98 -6.14
C PRO A 11 -7.31 2.10 -5.15
N VAL A 12 -8.20 2.35 -4.20
CA VAL A 12 -8.01 3.34 -3.13
C VAL A 12 -7.91 2.60 -1.80
N PHE A 13 -6.93 2.97 -0.99
CA PHE A 13 -6.73 2.49 0.37
C PHE A 13 -6.64 3.69 1.31
N THR A 14 -7.42 3.66 2.39
CA THR A 14 -7.48 4.76 3.36
C THR A 14 -6.56 4.44 4.54
N ILE A 15 -5.63 5.35 4.83
CA ILE A 15 -4.72 5.28 5.97
C ILE A 15 -5.04 6.45 6.90
N GLU A 16 -5.49 6.17 8.12
CA GLU A 16 -5.81 7.18 9.14
C GLU A 16 -6.68 8.36 8.60
N GLY A 17 -7.66 8.05 7.76
CA GLY A 17 -8.59 9.02 7.17
C GLY A 17 -8.07 9.74 5.91
N THR A 18 -6.88 9.42 5.42
CA THR A 18 -6.35 9.93 4.15
C THR A 18 -6.43 8.86 3.07
N ASP A 19 -7.01 9.21 1.91
CA ASP A 19 -7.12 8.30 0.78
C ASP A 19 -5.87 8.30 -0.09
N PHE A 20 -5.38 7.10 -0.41
CA PHE A 20 -4.26 6.88 -1.31
C PHE A 20 -4.67 5.98 -2.48
N TYR A 21 -4.30 6.38 -3.69
CA TYR A 21 -4.22 5.45 -4.81
C TYR A 21 -3.09 4.46 -4.55
N VAL A 22 -3.39 3.16 -4.73
CA VAL A 22 -2.38 2.11 -4.63
C VAL A 22 -1.96 1.70 -6.04
N ASP A 23 -0.65 1.80 -6.34
CA ASP A 23 -0.08 1.29 -7.58
C ASP A 23 1.13 0.39 -7.26
N THR A 24 0.89 -0.92 -7.13
CA THR A 24 1.95 -1.90 -6.85
C THR A 24 2.93 -2.06 -8.00
N ARG A 25 2.56 -1.65 -9.21
CA ARG A 25 3.50 -1.59 -10.35
C ARG A 25 4.56 -0.51 -10.17
N LEU A 26 4.21 0.59 -9.50
CA LEU A 26 5.13 1.68 -9.17
C LEU A 26 5.67 1.60 -7.73
N ASN A 27 5.23 0.60 -6.95
CA ASN A 27 5.55 0.46 -5.53
C ASN A 27 5.25 1.71 -4.71
N GLU A 28 4.08 2.33 -4.90
CA GLU A 28 3.71 3.53 -4.14
C GLU A 28 2.23 3.57 -3.72
N PHE A 29 2.01 4.20 -2.57
CA PHE A 29 0.75 4.84 -2.19
C PHE A 29 0.85 6.31 -2.54
N ARG A 30 -0.10 6.84 -3.32
CA ARG A 30 -0.13 8.25 -3.75
C ARG A 30 -1.38 8.92 -3.24
N GLU A 31 -1.24 9.97 -2.42
CA GLU A 31 -2.40 10.66 -1.84
C GLU A 31 -3.31 11.19 -2.95
N VAL A 32 -4.62 11.01 -2.78
CA VAL A 32 -5.63 11.42 -3.77
C VAL A 32 -5.68 12.94 -3.89
N ASP A 33 -5.68 13.65 -2.77
CA ASP A 33 -5.83 15.11 -2.71
C ASP A 33 -4.49 15.86 -2.88
N ALA A 34 -3.35 15.18 -2.67
CA ALA A 34 -2.02 15.74 -2.79
C ALA A 34 -1.04 14.77 -3.50
N PRO A 35 -1.10 14.64 -4.84
CA PRO A 35 -0.35 13.60 -5.57
C PRO A 35 1.18 13.67 -5.45
N TRP A 36 1.74 14.78 -4.95
CA TRP A 36 3.16 14.89 -4.60
C TRP A 36 3.50 14.13 -3.32
N ASN A 37 2.55 13.95 -2.40
CA ASN A 37 2.70 13.16 -1.19
C ASN A 37 2.58 11.67 -1.54
N ARG A 38 3.71 10.98 -1.45
CA ARG A 38 3.88 9.58 -1.84
C ARG A 38 4.58 8.81 -0.74
N ILE A 39 4.07 7.62 -0.47
CA ILE A 39 4.70 6.65 0.42
C ILE A 39 5.18 5.50 -0.44
N SER A 40 6.47 5.22 -0.40
CA SER A 40 7.05 4.05 -1.07
C SER A 40 6.62 2.77 -0.35
N MET A 41 6.22 1.74 -1.09
CA MET A 41 5.91 0.42 -0.50
C MET A 41 7.16 -0.25 0.10
N TYR A 42 8.37 0.22 -0.24
CA TYR A 42 9.61 -0.23 0.40
C TYR A 42 9.77 0.25 1.84
N GLU A 43 8.94 1.21 2.29
CA GLU A 43 8.88 1.66 3.69
C GLU A 43 8.08 0.69 4.58
N LEU A 44 7.42 -0.32 3.97
CA LEU A 44 6.74 -1.36 4.72
C LEU A 44 7.78 -2.26 5.39
N SER A 45 7.66 -2.41 6.70
CA SER A 45 8.41 -3.40 7.48
C SER A 45 7.54 -4.63 7.73
N GLU A 46 8.16 -5.81 7.69
CA GLU A 46 7.51 -7.04 8.15
C GLU A 46 7.47 -7.05 9.67
N GLY A 47 6.26 -7.04 10.23
CA GLY A 47 6.00 -7.24 11.64
C GLY A 47 5.81 -8.71 12.00
N GLU A 48 5.53 -8.97 13.28
CA GLU A 48 5.24 -10.32 13.75
C GLU A 48 4.00 -10.92 13.08
N GLY A 49 4.05 -12.23 12.81
CA GLY A 49 2.96 -12.95 12.15
C GLY A 49 2.87 -12.76 10.63
N GLY A 50 3.90 -12.16 10.01
CA GLY A 50 3.99 -11.98 8.55
C GLY A 50 3.08 -10.87 8.01
N LEU A 51 2.66 -9.96 8.88
CA LEU A 51 1.92 -8.76 8.50
C LEU A 51 2.90 -7.64 8.17
N SER A 52 2.66 -6.90 7.09
CA SER A 52 3.44 -5.72 6.77
C SER A 52 2.80 -4.48 7.40
N GLY A 53 3.61 -3.51 7.80
CA GLY A 53 3.12 -2.23 8.30
C GLY A 53 4.13 -1.11 8.15
N LEU A 54 3.68 0.11 8.42
CA LEU A 54 4.55 1.30 8.46
C LEU A 54 4.23 2.15 9.68
N VAL A 55 5.23 2.91 10.12
CA VAL A 55 5.03 3.95 11.12
C VAL A 55 4.61 5.22 10.38
N TYR A 56 3.40 5.69 10.66
CA TYR A 56 2.73 6.75 9.94
C TYR A 56 2.63 8.02 10.79
N ASP A 57 2.99 9.15 10.21
CA ASP A 57 2.78 10.49 10.72
C ASP A 57 1.46 11.05 10.17
N THR A 58 0.45 11.19 11.03
CA THR A 58 -0.88 11.71 10.66
C THR A 58 -0.88 13.20 10.30
N LEU A 59 0.14 13.98 10.70
CA LEU A 59 0.25 15.39 10.33
C LEU A 59 0.86 15.54 8.94
N LYS A 60 1.91 14.78 8.63
CA LYS A 60 2.56 14.77 7.31
C LYS A 60 1.80 13.91 6.30
N LYS A 61 0.92 13.04 6.79
CA LYS A 61 0.25 12.00 6.02
C LYS A 61 1.24 11.09 5.26
N ASN A 62 2.37 10.81 5.88
CA ASN A 62 3.48 10.04 5.29
C ASN A 62 4.17 9.20 6.37
N VAL A 63 5.22 8.48 6.02
CA VAL A 63 6.07 7.74 6.96
C VAL A 63 6.65 8.70 7.99
N TYR A 64 6.67 8.25 9.24
CA TYR A 64 7.38 8.93 10.31
C TYR A 64 8.86 8.55 10.25
N GLU A 65 9.71 9.51 9.92
CA GLU A 65 11.14 9.27 9.65
C GLU A 65 12.05 9.48 10.88
N GLU A 66 11.50 9.95 11.99
CA GLU A 66 12.29 10.23 13.19
C GLU A 66 12.44 8.98 14.07
N ILE A 67 13.47 8.99 14.94
CA ILE A 67 13.70 7.91 15.89
C ILE A 67 12.52 7.82 16.87
N ILE A 68 11.94 6.64 17.00
CA ILE A 68 10.85 6.38 17.93
C ILE A 68 11.42 6.00 19.28
N ASP A 69 11.07 6.80 20.29
CA ASP A 69 11.18 6.39 21.68
C ASP A 69 9.96 5.53 22.04
N PRO A 70 10.12 4.22 22.33
CA PRO A 70 9.00 3.35 22.67
C PRO A 70 8.27 3.79 23.95
N ASP A 71 8.94 4.53 24.84
CA ASP A 71 8.33 5.05 26.07
C ASP A 71 7.61 6.39 25.85
N ASN A 72 7.80 7.03 24.70
CA ASN A 72 7.25 8.35 24.39
C ASN A 72 6.89 8.51 22.90
N ILE A 73 5.94 7.70 22.43
CA ILE A 73 5.43 7.79 21.05
C ILE A 73 4.60 9.07 20.88
N PRO A 74 4.92 9.94 19.91
CA PRO A 74 4.16 11.17 19.70
C PRO A 74 2.68 10.89 19.37
N PRO A 75 1.72 11.71 19.84
CA PRO A 75 0.28 11.46 19.63
C PRO A 75 -0.19 11.43 18.18
N HIS A 76 0.61 11.93 17.23
CA HIS A 76 0.31 11.92 15.80
C HIS A 76 0.91 10.72 15.06
N VAL A 77 1.68 9.86 15.75
CA VAL A 77 2.35 8.70 15.17
C VAL A 77 1.49 7.45 15.38
N ARG A 78 1.32 6.65 14.33
CA ARG A 78 0.50 5.42 14.33
C ARG A 78 1.26 4.28 13.67
N LEU A 79 1.13 3.07 14.20
CA LEU A 79 1.50 1.86 13.47
C LEU A 79 0.31 1.45 12.60
N VAL A 80 0.50 1.47 11.28
CA VAL A 80 -0.54 1.11 10.31
C VAL A 80 -0.19 -0.25 9.72
N ILE A 81 -1.09 -1.22 9.90
CA ILE A 81 -0.99 -2.53 9.25
C ILE A 81 -1.53 -2.43 7.82
N VAL A 82 -0.73 -2.88 6.87
CA VAL A 82 -1.04 -2.83 5.45
C VAL A 82 -1.42 -4.23 4.96
N PRO A 83 -2.59 -4.40 4.31
CA PRO A 83 -2.97 -5.68 3.73
C PRO A 83 -1.93 -6.14 2.70
N PRO A 84 -1.85 -7.46 2.41
CA PRO A 84 -0.95 -7.97 1.38
C PRO A 84 -1.12 -7.22 0.06
N LEU A 85 -0.02 -6.89 -0.62
CA LEU A 85 -0.05 -6.11 -1.86
C LEU A 85 -0.94 -6.73 -2.96
N LYS A 86 -1.03 -8.06 -3.00
CA LYS A 86 -1.93 -8.80 -3.89
C LYS A 86 -3.42 -8.56 -3.61
N GLU A 87 -3.78 -8.18 -2.38
CA GLU A 87 -5.16 -7.84 -2.01
C GLU A 87 -5.46 -6.37 -2.30
N LEU A 88 -4.48 -5.49 -2.12
CA LEU A 88 -4.62 -4.06 -2.41
C LEU A 88 -4.70 -3.78 -3.91
N ASP A 89 -3.80 -4.37 -4.70
CA ASP A 89 -3.70 -4.11 -6.13
C ASP A 89 -3.20 -5.33 -6.91
N PRO A 90 -4.06 -6.36 -7.08
CA PRO A 90 -3.69 -7.60 -7.76
C PRO A 90 -3.27 -7.38 -9.22
N VAL A 91 -3.90 -6.42 -9.91
CA VAL A 91 -3.63 -6.12 -11.31
C VAL A 91 -2.28 -5.41 -11.46
N GLY A 92 -2.02 -4.39 -10.63
CA GLY A 92 -0.71 -3.73 -10.61
C GLY A 92 0.41 -4.71 -10.33
N LEU A 93 0.17 -5.67 -9.42
CA LEU A 93 1.18 -6.65 -9.01
C LEU A 93 1.44 -7.65 -10.14
N ALA A 94 0.40 -8.17 -10.78
CA ALA A 94 0.54 -9.06 -11.94
C ALA A 94 1.38 -8.38 -13.04
N ARG A 95 1.05 -7.14 -13.36
CA ARG A 95 1.79 -6.35 -14.37
C ARG A 95 3.25 -6.10 -13.97
N ALA A 96 3.54 -5.87 -12.69
CA ALA A 96 4.91 -5.70 -12.18
C ALA A 96 5.79 -6.94 -12.46
N TYR A 97 5.19 -8.13 -12.42
CA TYR A 97 5.84 -9.40 -12.75
C TYR A 97 5.75 -9.80 -14.23
N GLY A 98 5.13 -8.98 -15.09
CA GLY A 98 4.89 -9.34 -16.49
C GLY A 98 3.86 -10.47 -16.67
N LEU A 99 2.99 -10.67 -15.68
CA LEU A 99 1.94 -11.70 -15.67
C LEU A 99 0.60 -11.12 -16.17
N PRO A 100 -0.33 -11.98 -16.62
CA PRO A 100 -1.68 -11.56 -16.99
C PRO A 100 -2.45 -10.92 -15.82
N ASP A 101 -3.27 -9.90 -16.10
CA ASP A 101 -4.03 -9.13 -15.09
C ASP A 101 -4.84 -10.01 -14.12
N ASN A 102 -5.27 -11.20 -14.54
CA ASN A 102 -6.09 -12.09 -13.74
C ASN A 102 -5.32 -12.99 -12.77
N GLU A 103 -3.99 -13.06 -12.86
CA GLU A 103 -3.12 -13.97 -12.08
C GLU A 103 -3.41 -13.92 -10.57
N PHE A 104 -3.51 -12.72 -10.01
CA PHE A 104 -3.75 -12.52 -8.57
C PHE A 104 -5.20 -12.19 -8.22
N THR A 105 -6.11 -12.20 -9.21
CA THR A 105 -7.52 -11.79 -9.02
C THR A 105 -8.45 -12.92 -8.60
N HIS A 106 -7.92 -14.12 -8.34
CA HIS A 106 -8.73 -15.27 -7.98
C HIS A 106 -9.54 -14.99 -6.70
N LYS A 107 -10.86 -14.81 -6.88
CA LYS A 107 -11.84 -14.69 -5.80
C LYS A 107 -11.61 -15.82 -4.80
N LYS A 108 -11.47 -15.49 -3.51
CA LYS A 108 -11.67 -16.46 -2.42
C LYS A 108 -13.02 -17.13 -2.68
N GLY A 109 -12.98 -18.36 -3.23
CA GLY A 109 -14.10 -19.26 -3.18
C GLY A 109 -14.49 -19.37 -1.72
N LYS A 110 -15.72 -18.95 -1.41
CA LYS A 110 -16.40 -19.17 -0.14
C LYS A 110 -16.18 -20.65 0.21
N ARG A 111 -15.32 -20.95 1.19
CA ARG A 111 -15.26 -22.28 1.79
C ARG A 111 -16.60 -22.42 2.51
N ILE A 112 -17.48 -23.20 1.87
CA ILE A 112 -18.69 -23.77 2.45
C ILE A 112 -18.36 -24.55 3.72
#